data_AF-A0A5N5CTB6-F1
#
_entry.id   AF-A0A5N5CTB6-F1
#
_cell.length_a   1.000
_cell.length_b   1.000
_cell.length_c   1.000
_cell.angle_alpha   90.00
_cell.angle_beta   90.00
_cell.angle_gamma   90.00
#
_symmetry.space_group_name_H-M   'P 1'
#
loop_
_entity.id
_entity.type
_entity.pdbx_description
1 polymer ?
#
loop_
_entity_poly.entity_id
_entity_poly.type
_entity_poly.pdbx_seq_one_letter_code
_entity_poly.pdbx_strand_id
1 'polypeptide(L)'
;LPHYHTSVIQNKATQQKDQHVEATTRNSQTAWLLSPDPVVDCVRARAAAFQGFAPNRSMDALAAVKYDAGQQYRPHYDWDVFNARAADRRTSFFAILEANCSGGATRFPEGGWEWA
;
A
#
# COMPACT_ATOMS: atom_id res chain seq x y z
N LEU A 1 -5.73 -19.68 4.81
CA LEU A 1 -4.41 -19.87 4.15
C LEU A 1 -3.37 -20.06 5.25
N PRO A 2 -2.54 -21.12 5.25
CA PRO A 2 -1.72 -21.53 6.40
C PRO A 2 -0.59 -20.58 6.81
N HIS A 3 -0.39 -19.48 6.07
CA HIS A 3 0.69 -18.50 6.30
C HIS A 3 0.17 -17.07 6.44
N TYR A 4 -1.13 -16.89 6.70
CA TYR A 4 -1.71 -15.57 6.92
C TYR A 4 -1.53 -15.15 8.38
N HIS A 5 -0.66 -14.18 8.62
CA HIS A 5 -0.60 -13.44 9.89
C HIS A 5 -1.42 -12.16 9.75
N THR A 6 -2.52 -12.06 10.50
CA THR A 6 -3.30 -10.82 10.59
C THR A 6 -2.47 -9.78 11.35
N SER A 7 -2.13 -8.65 10.72
CA SER A 7 -1.57 -7.51 11.45
C SER A 7 -2.70 -6.77 12.17
N VAL A 8 -2.73 -6.91 13.49
CA VAL A 8 -3.63 -6.17 14.39
C VAL A 8 -2.96 -4.86 14.80
N ILE A 9 -3.75 -3.79 14.89
CA ILE A 9 -3.41 -2.48 15.43
C ILE A 9 -2.62 -2.62 16.74
N GLN A 10 -1.35 -2.22 16.75
CA GLN A 10 -0.60 -2.11 17.99
C GLN A 10 -0.99 -0.81 18.69
N ASN A 11 -1.71 -0.94 19.80
CA ASN A 11 -1.81 0.11 20.80
C ASN A 11 -0.46 0.20 21.53
N LYS A 12 0.08 1.42 21.65
CA LYS A 12 1.45 1.75 22.08
C LYS A 12 1.86 1.03 23.38
N ALA A 13 2.64 -0.05 23.28
CA ALA A 13 3.46 -0.54 24.40
C ALA A 13 4.65 -1.44 24.03
N THR A 14 4.86 -1.83 22.77
CA THR A 14 6.05 -2.61 22.40
C THR A 14 6.67 -2.09 21.12
N GLN A 15 7.91 -1.61 21.24
CA GLN A 15 8.70 -1.05 20.17
C GLN A 15 9.14 -2.14 19.19
N GLN A 16 8.52 -2.19 18.01
CA GLN A 16 9.28 -2.38 16.78
C GLN A 16 9.16 -1.08 15.99
N LYS A 17 10.19 -0.78 15.20
CA LYS A 17 10.38 0.48 14.49
C LYS A 17 9.42 0.58 13.29
N ASP A 18 8.13 0.46 13.55
CA ASP A 18 7.06 0.62 12.58
C ASP A 18 6.79 2.11 12.39
N GLN A 19 6.68 2.53 11.14
CA GLN A 19 6.17 3.85 10.80
C GLN A 19 4.71 3.92 11.27
N HIS A 20 4.51 4.39 12.50
CA HIS A 20 3.21 4.64 13.08
C HIS A 20 2.52 5.73 12.25
N VAL A 21 1.70 5.33 11.28
CA VAL A 21 0.74 6.23 10.66
C VAL A 21 -0.40 6.37 11.67
N GLU A 22 -0.58 7.58 12.18
CA GLU A 22 -1.66 7.88 13.14
C GLU A 22 -3.00 7.34 12.62
N ALA A 23 -3.77 6.70 13.50
CA ALA A 23 -5.05 6.08 13.13
C ALA A 23 -6.06 7.08 12.53
N THR A 24 -5.87 8.38 12.81
CA THR A 24 -6.64 9.48 12.23
C THR A 24 -6.33 9.71 10.74
N THR A 25 -5.16 9.27 10.29
CA THR A 25 -4.67 9.41 8.90
C THR A 25 -4.94 8.15 8.09
N ARG A 26 -4.72 6.97 8.67
CA ARG A 26 -4.98 5.66 8.04
C ARG A 26 -5.49 4.67 9.08
N ASN A 27 -6.59 3.99 8.80
CA ASN A 27 -7.16 2.99 9.72
C ASN A 27 -7.47 1.65 9.03
N SER A 28 -6.62 1.21 8.08
CA SER A 28 -6.73 -0.06 7.36
C SER A 28 -6.00 -1.23 8.05
N GLN A 29 -6.30 -2.46 7.64
CA GLN A 29 -5.46 -3.63 7.88
C GLN A 29 -4.44 -3.80 6.75
N THR A 30 -3.18 -4.12 7.04
CA THR A 30 -2.12 -4.33 6.03
C THR A 30 -1.37 -5.62 6.31
N ALA A 31 -1.16 -6.44 5.28
CA ALA A 31 -0.24 -7.56 5.32
C ALA A 31 0.85 -7.36 4.25
N TRP A 32 2.12 -7.53 4.64
CA TRP A 32 3.24 -7.46 3.72
C TRP A 32 3.49 -8.84 3.09
N LEU A 33 3.53 -8.89 1.77
CA LEU A 33 3.82 -10.10 1.00
C LEU A 33 5.29 -10.08 0.59
N LEU A 34 6.06 -11.02 1.13
CA LEU A 34 7.51 -11.04 1.01
C LEU A 34 7.98 -12.03 -0.06
N SER A 35 9.08 -11.68 -0.72
CA SER A 35 9.86 -12.62 -1.54
C SER A 35 10.82 -13.42 -0.64
N PRO A 36 11.21 -14.65 -1.01
CA PRO A 36 10.78 -15.37 -2.21
C PRO A 36 9.41 -16.03 -2.02
N ASP A 37 8.52 -15.81 -2.98
CA ASP A 37 7.27 -16.54 -3.15
C ASP A 37 6.89 -16.47 -4.64
N PRO A 38 6.58 -17.59 -5.31
CA PRO A 38 6.41 -17.61 -6.75
C PRO A 38 5.23 -16.75 -7.24
N VAL A 39 4.20 -16.56 -6.42
CA VAL A 39 3.05 -15.70 -6.76
C VAL A 39 3.43 -14.23 -6.57
N VAL A 40 4.06 -13.89 -5.45
CA VAL A 40 4.56 -12.54 -5.17
C VAL A 40 5.54 -12.09 -6.25
N ASP A 41 6.52 -12.93 -6.57
CA ASP A 41 7.56 -12.61 -7.55
C ASP A 41 6.99 -12.46 -8.97
N CYS A 42 6.00 -13.28 -9.34
CA CYS A 42 5.27 -13.14 -10.60
C CYS A 42 4.49 -11.81 -10.69
N VAL A 43 3.80 -11.41 -9.62
CA VAL A 43 3.08 -10.13 -9.58
C VAL A 43 4.05 -8.96 -9.66
N ARG A 44 5.15 -8.99 -8.90
CA ARG A 44 6.18 -7.95 -8.96
C ARG A 44 6.80 -7.84 -10.36
N ALA A 45 7.12 -8.97 -11.00
CA ALA A 45 7.65 -8.97 -12.36
C ALA A 45 6.69 -8.34 -13.38
N ARG A 46 5.38 -8.63 -13.29
CA ARG A 46 4.37 -8.01 -14.16
C ARG A 46 4.22 -6.51 -13.90
N ALA A 47 4.22 -6.07 -12.64
CA ALA A 47 4.14 -4.66 -12.30
C ALA A 47 5.38 -3.87 -12.78
N ALA A 48 6.58 -4.42 -12.59
CA ALA A 48 7.83 -3.85 -13.09
C ALA A 48 7.83 -3.72 -14.62
N ALA A 49 7.38 -4.77 -15.33
CA ALA A 49 7.24 -4.74 -16.79
C ALA A 49 6.23 -3.67 -17.24
N PHE A 50 5.11 -3.53 -16.54
CA PHE A 50 4.10 -2.49 -16.83
C PHE A 50 4.64 -1.08 -16.61
N GLN A 51 5.38 -0.85 -15.52
CA GLN A 51 6.04 0.44 -15.25
C GLN A 51 7.11 0.77 -16.30
N GLY A 52 7.75 -0.24 -16.90
CA GLY A 52 8.64 -0.09 -18.06
C GLY A 52 10.02 0.51 -17.78
N PHE A 53 10.22 1.17 -16.64
CA PHE A 53 11.51 1.77 -16.24
C PHE A 53 12.04 1.29 -14.88
N ALA A 54 11.22 0.65 -14.05
CA ALA A 54 11.59 0.20 -12.72
C ALA A 54 11.99 -1.29 -12.75
N PRO A 55 13.23 -1.67 -12.44
CA PRO A 55 13.60 -3.08 -12.37
C PRO A 55 12.89 -3.76 -11.19
N ASN A 56 12.56 -5.06 -11.30
CA ASN A 56 11.88 -5.81 -10.23
C ASN A 56 12.56 -5.67 -8.84
N ARG A 57 13.90 -5.58 -8.83
CA ARG A 57 14.69 -5.38 -7.59
C ARG A 57 14.48 -4.04 -6.90
N SER A 58 13.99 -3.01 -7.60
CA SER A 58 13.70 -1.70 -7.00
C SER A 58 12.28 -1.60 -6.46
N MET A 59 11.45 -2.64 -6.63
CA MET A 59 10.12 -2.66 -6.05
C MET A 59 10.20 -2.92 -4.54
N ASP A 60 9.43 -2.13 -3.78
CA ASP A 60 9.11 -2.43 -2.40
C ASP A 60 8.39 -3.80 -2.28
N ALA A 61 8.33 -4.34 -1.06
CA ALA A 61 7.47 -5.47 -0.77
C ALA A 61 6.01 -5.14 -1.13
N LEU A 62 5.26 -6.11 -1.66
CA LEU A 62 3.85 -5.88 -1.97
C LEU A 62 3.05 -5.76 -0.68
N ALA A 63 2.13 -4.81 -0.63
CA ALA A 63 1.20 -4.65 0.47
C ALA A 63 -0.20 -5.11 0.06
N ALA A 64 -0.76 -6.09 0.77
CA ALA A 64 -2.18 -6.39 0.72
C ALA A 64 -2.88 -5.53 1.78
N VAL A 65 -3.78 -4.63 1.34
CA VAL A 65 -4.47 -3.69 2.21
C VAL A 65 -5.97 -3.99 2.18
N LYS A 66 -6.58 -4.06 3.35
CA LYS A 66 -8.02 -4.27 3.53
C LYS A 66 -8.63 -3.10 4.28
N TYR A 67 -9.76 -2.63 3.76
CA TYR A 67 -10.60 -1.60 4.38
C TYR A 67 -11.95 -2.23 4.71
N ASP A 68 -12.34 -2.19 5.97
CA ASP A 68 -13.71 -2.45 6.41
C ASP A 68 -14.57 -1.18 6.28
N ALA A 69 -15.89 -1.34 6.43
CA ALA A 69 -16.81 -0.20 6.40
C ALA A 69 -16.40 0.89 7.41
N GLY A 70 -16.32 2.14 6.93
CA GLY A 70 -15.87 3.29 7.73
C GLY A 70 -14.35 3.47 7.84
N GLN A 71 -13.55 2.56 7.28
CA GLN A 71 -12.10 2.74 7.17
C GLN A 71 -11.73 3.54 5.92
N GLN A 72 -10.63 4.30 6.03
CA GLN A 72 -10.11 5.18 5.00
C GLN A 72 -8.60 5.40 5.15
N TYR A 73 -8.00 5.94 4.10
CA TYR A 73 -6.71 6.61 4.16
C TYR A 73 -6.94 8.03 3.66
N ARG A 74 -6.63 9.04 4.49
CA ARG A 74 -6.64 10.43 4.07
C ARG A 74 -5.72 10.65 2.86
N PRO A 75 -6.03 11.62 1.98
CA PRO A 75 -5.15 11.98 0.87
C PRO A 75 -3.72 12.24 1.34
N HIS A 76 -2.75 11.67 0.62
CA HIS A 76 -1.32 11.74 0.94
C HIS A 76 -0.49 11.54 -0.33
N TYR A 77 0.79 11.85 -0.23
CA TYR A 77 1.80 11.53 -1.23
C TYR A 77 2.52 10.24 -0.83
N ASP A 78 2.82 9.39 -1.82
CA ASP A 78 3.64 8.18 -1.62
C ASP A 78 5.15 8.49 -1.56
N TRP A 79 5.54 9.71 -1.91
CA TRP A 79 6.89 10.24 -1.76
C TRP A 79 6.96 11.24 -0.59
N ASP A 80 8.15 11.43 -0.04
CA ASP A 80 8.36 12.42 1.02
C ASP A 80 8.64 13.80 0.40
N VAL A 81 7.77 14.78 0.67
CA VAL A 81 7.93 16.17 0.20
C VAL A 81 8.91 16.98 1.04
N PHE A 82 9.28 16.51 2.24
CA PHE A 82 10.04 17.29 3.23
C PHE A 82 11.38 16.65 3.60
N ASN A 83 11.54 15.33 3.47
CA ASN A 83 12.79 14.63 3.74
C ASN A 83 13.19 13.77 2.55
N ALA A 84 14.20 14.21 1.80
CA ALA A 84 14.76 13.40 0.72
C ALA A 84 15.25 12.04 1.29
N ARG A 85 14.56 10.96 0.93
CA ARG A 85 15.03 9.60 1.24
C ARG A 85 16.15 9.22 0.27
N ALA A 86 16.98 8.25 0.64
CA ALA A 86 18.03 7.74 -0.26
C ALA A 86 17.47 7.22 -1.60
N ALA A 87 16.19 6.84 -1.62
CA ALA A 87 15.37 6.64 -2.81
C ALA A 87 13.90 6.95 -2.48
N ASP A 88 13.28 7.82 -3.26
CA ASP A 88 11.84 8.10 -3.18
C ASP A 88 11.05 7.29 -4.23
N ARG A 89 9.78 7.02 -3.90
CA ARG A 89 8.86 6.35 -4.80
C ARG A 89 8.55 7.25 -5.99
N ARG A 90 8.97 6.84 -7.19
CA ARG A 90 8.65 7.57 -8.43
C ARG A 90 7.27 7.25 -8.98
N THR A 91 6.76 6.05 -8.71
CA THR A 91 5.46 5.58 -9.17
C THR A 91 4.89 4.58 -8.17
N SER A 92 3.57 4.54 -8.10
CA SER A 92 2.81 3.53 -7.36
C SER A 92 1.90 2.75 -8.30
N PHE A 93 1.65 1.49 -7.98
CA PHE A 93 0.76 0.62 -8.75
C PHE A 93 -0.20 -0.07 -7.77
N PHE A 94 -1.50 0.03 -8.05
CA PHE A 94 -2.55 -0.54 -7.22
C PHE A 94 -3.32 -1.59 -8.03
N ALA A 95 -3.55 -2.75 -7.44
CA ALA A 95 -4.44 -3.77 -7.97
C ALA A 95 -5.65 -3.89 -7.04
N ILE A 96 -6.86 -3.77 -7.59
CA ILE A 96 -8.10 -3.94 -6.84
C ILE A 96 -8.43 -5.44 -6.79
N LEU A 97 -8.39 -6.02 -5.59
CA LEU A 97 -8.65 -7.45 -5.38
C LEU A 97 -10.15 -7.77 -5.23
N GLU A 98 -10.94 -6.79 -4.79
CA GLU A 98 -12.39 -6.89 -4.60
C GLU A 98 -13.02 -5.52 -4.86
N ALA A 99 -14.06 -5.46 -5.69
CA ALA A 99 -14.68 -4.20 -6.14
C ALA A 99 -16.22 -4.17 -6.00
N ASN A 100 -16.82 -5.21 -5.41
CA ASN A 100 -18.27 -5.27 -5.21
C ASN A 100 -18.68 -4.64 -3.86
N CYS A 101 -18.32 -3.37 -3.66
CA CYS A 101 -18.56 -2.63 -2.42
C CYS A 101 -18.99 -1.19 -2.72
N SER A 102 -19.68 -0.56 -1.76
CA SER A 102 -20.04 0.86 -1.84
C SER A 102 -18.97 1.72 -1.18
N GLY A 103 -18.49 2.74 -1.89
CA GLY A 103 -17.39 3.59 -1.43
C GLY A 103 -16.02 2.97 -1.70
N GLY A 104 -14.98 3.39 -0.94
CA GLY A 104 -13.63 2.83 -1.06
C GLY A 104 -12.84 3.27 -2.32
N ALA A 105 -13.36 4.21 -3.10
CA ALA A 105 -12.69 4.72 -4.28
C ALA A 105 -11.34 5.39 -3.95
N THR A 106 -10.37 5.22 -4.85
CA THR A 106 -9.13 6.00 -4.81
C THR A 106 -9.39 7.39 -5.37
N ARG A 107 -9.31 8.42 -4.52
CA ARG A 107 -9.56 9.80 -4.91
C ARG A 107 -8.26 10.58 -5.06
N PHE A 108 -8.16 11.35 -6.15
CA PHE A 108 -7.08 12.30 -6.40
C PHE A 108 -7.66 13.72 -6.28
N PRO A 109 -7.62 14.34 -5.09
CA PRO A 109 -8.35 15.58 -4.82
C PRO A 109 -7.76 16.80 -5.53
N GLU A 110 -6.47 16.76 -5.87
CA GLU A 110 -5.83 17.80 -6.66
C GLU A 110 -6.08 17.51 -8.16
N GLY A 111 -6.82 18.39 -8.82
CA GLY A 111 -7.06 18.31 -10.27
C GLY A 111 -8.50 18.05 -10.72
N GLY A 112 -9.47 17.84 -9.82
CA GLY A 112 -10.90 17.87 -10.16
C GLY A 112 -11.45 16.67 -10.93
N TRP A 113 -10.74 15.55 -10.98
CA TRP A 113 -11.22 14.33 -11.64
C TRP A 113 -11.75 13.34 -10.60
N GLU A 114 -13.08 13.32 -10.42
CA GLU A 114 -13.76 12.26 -9.67
C GLU A 114 -14.16 11.16 -10.66
N TRP A 115 -13.66 9.94 -10.44
CA TRP A 115 -14.16 8.75 -11.13
C TRP A 115 -15.46 8.33 -10.42
N ALA A 116 -16.58 8.51 -11.12
CA ALA A 116 -17.89 7.99 -10.75
C ALA A 116 -17.98 6.47 -10.99
#